data_AF-A0A2H0S9S0-F1
#
_entry.id   AF-A0A2H0S9S0-F1
#
_cell.length_a   1.000
_cell.length_b   1.000
_cell.length_c   1.000
_cell.angle_alpha   90.00
_cell.angle_beta   90.00
_cell.angle_gamma   90.00
#
_symmetry.space_group_name_H-M   'P 1'
#
loop_
_entity.id
_entity.type
_entity.pdbx_description
1 polymer ?
#
loop_
_entity_poly.entity_id
_entity_poly.type
_entity_poly.pdbx_seq_one_letter_code
_entity_poly.pdbx_strand_id
1 'polypeptide(L)'
;MSNQAFFDQIEQNINSLISEKRFKDAYSNCIKYINLYPNVEQLIKLKKRIEEEVSEENENLIAEKIKEVKIIIKEERYAEAIKTLKSLLEGSPNNSKIKSLIIESQEGYKKQVDEQNKKFIKTKEEKLDQVLEKNPETLIPELLIIEQNNPGNKLVQDLSTKYRDKLISKKIKLQKNLLESEKYELIENLLNELEKINPKNQELQSLRDYVRINRHSEQIEEKEDYVYRSEKQLTTLIQLKKYDKAIKVAQEILSVDTKNTRIKSLLKVVEEKYYQQTKNKVIDQMIDYQNSLSILAKQNPKEFQKI
;
A
#
# COMPACT_ATOMS: atom_id res chain seq x y z
N MET A 1 -71.06 25.92 54.71
CA MET A 1 -69.67 26.30 54.36
C MET A 1 -69.69 26.77 52.92
N SER A 2 -69.19 27.96 52.62
CA SER A 2 -69.18 28.43 51.23
C SER A 2 -68.25 27.54 50.40
N ASN A 3 -68.59 27.31 49.12
CA ASN A 3 -67.72 26.58 48.19
C ASN A 3 -66.29 27.17 48.14
N GLN A 4 -66.15 28.45 48.48
CA GLN A 4 -64.87 29.15 48.58
C GLN A 4 -63.92 28.53 49.62
N ALA A 5 -64.38 28.29 50.85
CA ALA A 5 -63.53 27.78 51.93
C ALA A 5 -62.95 26.39 51.63
N PHE A 6 -63.68 25.57 50.86
CA PHE A 6 -63.22 24.26 50.41
C PHE A 6 -62.07 24.37 49.39
N PHE A 7 -62.21 25.25 48.39
CA PHE A 7 -61.15 25.46 47.39
C PHE A 7 -59.92 26.15 47.98
N ASP A 8 -60.10 27.06 48.93
CA ASP A 8 -59.00 27.70 49.65
C ASP A 8 -58.17 26.67 50.45
N GLN A 9 -58.82 25.66 51.04
CA GLN A 9 -58.12 24.58 51.75
C GLN A 9 -57.37 23.64 50.79
N ILE A 10 -57.93 23.36 49.61
CA ILE A 10 -57.23 22.60 48.56
C ILE A 10 -55.99 23.35 48.09
N GLU A 11 -56.12 24.66 47.86
CA GLU A 11 -55.02 25.52 47.44
C GLU A 11 -53.90 25.56 48.50
N GLN A 12 -54.24 25.72 49.78
CA GLN A 12 -53.24 25.66 50.87
C GLN A 12 -52.47 24.33 50.90
N ASN A 13 -53.17 23.20 50.78
CA ASN A 13 -52.54 21.88 50.81
C ASN A 13 -51.57 21.68 49.64
N ILE A 14 -51.97 22.11 48.43
CA ILE A 14 -51.11 22.02 47.24
C ILE A 14 -49.94 23.00 47.35
N ASN A 15 -50.16 24.21 47.87
CA ASN A 15 -49.08 25.17 48.12
C ASN A 15 -48.04 24.66 49.13
N SER A 16 -48.46 23.91 50.16
CA SER A 16 -47.52 23.23 51.07
C SER A 16 -46.63 22.25 50.31
N LEU A 17 -47.21 21.43 49.43
CA LEU A 17 -46.45 20.48 48.60
C LEU A 17 -45.48 21.17 47.64
N ILE A 18 -45.86 22.32 47.07
CA ILE A 18 -44.96 23.15 46.24
C ILE A 18 -43.79 23.65 47.10
N SER A 19 -44.05 24.18 48.30
CA SER A 19 -43.01 24.70 49.20
C SER A 19 -42.03 23.61 49.68
N GLU A 20 -42.50 22.37 49.77
CA GLU A 20 -41.69 21.18 50.08
C GLU A 20 -40.96 20.60 48.84
N LYS A 21 -41.04 21.25 47.68
CA LYS A 21 -40.52 20.76 46.38
C LYS A 21 -41.09 19.40 45.94
N ARG A 22 -42.24 19.00 46.46
CA ARG A 22 -42.94 17.76 46.10
C ARG A 22 -43.86 17.98 44.91
N PHE A 23 -43.28 18.48 43.81
CA PHE A 23 -44.03 18.93 42.64
C PHE A 23 -44.87 17.83 41.98
N LYS A 24 -44.40 16.57 41.97
CA LYS A 24 -45.15 15.43 41.46
C LYS A 24 -46.45 15.18 42.25
N ASP A 25 -46.38 15.30 43.57
CA ASP A 25 -47.53 15.13 44.45
C ASP A 25 -48.48 16.33 44.34
N ALA A 26 -47.93 17.55 44.28
CA ALA A 26 -48.69 18.78 44.04
C ALA A 26 -49.48 18.70 42.73
N TYR A 27 -48.83 18.28 41.63
CA TYR A 27 -49.45 18.13 40.32
C TYR A 27 -50.53 17.04 40.31
N SER A 28 -50.23 15.87 40.88
CA SER A 28 -51.18 14.75 40.96
C SER A 28 -52.43 15.12 41.74
N ASN A 29 -52.26 15.82 42.87
CA ASN A 29 -53.38 16.32 43.67
C ASN A 29 -54.17 17.40 42.93
N CYS A 30 -53.50 18.34 42.26
CA CYS A 30 -54.15 19.38 41.47
C CYS A 30 -55.01 18.77 40.34
N ILE A 31 -54.46 17.84 39.56
CA ILE A 31 -55.18 17.12 38.49
C ILE A 31 -56.39 16.36 39.04
N LYS A 32 -56.24 15.68 40.19
CA LYS A 32 -57.37 14.98 40.84
C LYS A 32 -58.54 15.92 41.10
N TYR A 33 -58.28 17.11 41.63
CA TYR A 33 -59.34 18.10 41.89
C TYR A 33 -59.87 18.78 40.63
N ILE A 34 -59.03 19.02 39.62
CA ILE A 34 -59.48 19.52 38.30
C ILE A 34 -60.45 18.52 37.66
N ASN A 35 -60.19 17.22 37.74
CA ASN A 35 -61.09 16.21 37.17
C ASN A 35 -62.46 16.17 37.89
N LEU A 36 -62.48 16.44 39.19
CA LEU A 36 -63.72 16.52 39.97
C LEU A 36 -64.44 17.86 39.75
N TYR A 37 -63.71 18.93 39.46
CA TYR A 37 -64.22 20.29 39.32
C TYR A 37 -63.57 21.03 38.12
N PRO A 38 -63.95 20.70 36.87
CA PRO A 38 -63.20 21.12 35.67
C PRO A 38 -63.21 22.62 35.36
N ASN A 39 -64.21 23.36 35.85
CA ASN A 39 -64.43 24.77 35.52
C ASN A 39 -63.99 25.73 36.63
N VAL A 40 -63.25 25.24 37.64
CA VAL A 40 -62.76 26.09 38.74
C VAL A 40 -61.47 26.78 38.32
N GLU A 41 -61.56 28.08 38.04
CA GLU A 41 -60.44 28.90 37.58
C GLU A 41 -59.23 28.87 38.52
N GLN A 42 -59.47 28.82 39.85
CA GLN A 42 -58.41 28.71 40.86
C GLN A 42 -57.55 27.46 40.66
N LEU A 43 -58.16 26.30 40.37
CA LEU A 43 -57.44 25.05 40.16
C LEU A 43 -56.64 25.06 38.85
N ILE A 44 -57.18 25.68 37.80
CA ILE A 44 -56.48 25.87 36.52
C ILE A 44 -55.25 26.78 36.72
N LYS A 45 -55.41 27.90 37.44
CA LYS A 45 -54.29 28.79 37.81
C LYS A 45 -53.25 28.06 38.66
N LEU A 46 -53.68 27.24 39.61
CA LEU A 46 -52.80 26.47 40.47
C LEU A 46 -51.99 25.43 39.69
N LYS A 47 -52.60 24.72 38.73
CA LYS A 47 -51.89 23.82 37.81
C LYS A 47 -50.80 24.57 37.04
N LYS A 48 -51.16 25.72 36.45
CA LYS A 48 -50.21 26.54 35.69
C LYS A 48 -49.03 26.99 36.56
N ARG A 49 -49.29 27.41 37.80
CA ARG A 49 -48.24 27.77 38.76
C ARG A 49 -47.31 26.60 39.08
N ILE A 50 -47.85 25.39 39.30
CA ILE A 50 -47.01 24.19 39.52
C ILE A 50 -46.13 23.93 38.30
N GLU A 51 -46.67 24.04 37.09
CA GLU A 51 -45.91 23.85 35.84
C GLU A 51 -44.80 24.91 35.69
N GLU A 52 -45.06 26.17 36.05
CA GLU A 52 -44.08 27.26 36.06
C GLU A 52 -42.95 27.00 37.09
N GLU A 53 -43.28 26.65 38.33
CA GLU A 53 -42.31 26.35 39.41
C GLU A 53 -41.44 25.13 39.07
N VAL A 54 -42.02 24.08 38.48
CA VAL A 54 -41.27 22.90 37.99
C VAL A 54 -40.32 23.30 36.87
N SER A 55 -40.77 24.16 35.95
CA SER A 55 -39.91 24.66 34.88
C SER A 55 -38.72 25.43 35.44
N GLU A 56 -38.95 26.33 36.41
CA GLU A 56 -37.90 27.12 37.05
C GLU A 56 -36.90 26.26 37.84
N GLU A 57 -37.37 25.29 38.64
CA GLU A 57 -36.48 24.37 39.36
C GLU A 57 -35.63 23.52 38.39
N ASN A 58 -36.23 23.05 37.29
CA ASN A 58 -35.49 22.31 36.26
C ASN A 58 -34.44 23.20 35.57
N GLU A 59 -34.78 24.45 35.24
CA GLU A 59 -33.83 25.41 34.68
C GLU A 59 -32.66 25.69 35.64
N ASN A 60 -32.94 25.82 36.95
CA ASN A 60 -31.92 26.01 37.98
C ASN A 60 -31.01 24.78 38.11
N LEU A 61 -31.57 23.57 38.15
CA LEU A 61 -30.81 22.32 38.14
C LEU A 61 -29.90 22.20 36.92
N ILE A 62 -30.42 22.53 35.73
CA ILE A 62 -29.65 22.54 34.49
C ILE A 62 -28.53 23.59 34.55
N ALA A 63 -28.81 24.78 35.08
CA ALA A 63 -27.82 25.84 35.21
C ALA A 63 -26.65 25.43 36.14
N GLU A 64 -26.93 24.80 37.28
CA GLU A 64 -25.91 24.27 38.18
C GLU A 64 -25.10 23.16 37.53
N LYS A 65 -25.76 22.21 36.86
CA LYS A 65 -25.08 21.14 36.14
C LYS A 65 -24.21 21.68 35.00
N ILE A 66 -24.63 22.73 34.31
CA ILE A 66 -23.82 23.41 33.31
C ILE A 66 -22.58 24.07 33.95
N LYS A 67 -22.68 24.63 35.16
CA LYS A 67 -21.51 25.18 35.88
C LYS A 67 -20.49 24.07 36.20
N GLU A 68 -20.95 22.94 36.72
CA GLU A 68 -20.10 21.77 36.97
C GLU A 68 -19.40 21.30 35.69
N VAL A 69 -20.14 21.15 34.59
CA VAL A 69 -19.57 20.73 33.30
C VAL A 69 -18.52 21.72 32.80
N LYS A 70 -18.72 23.04 32.96
CA LYS A 70 -17.71 24.03 32.57
C LYS A 70 -16.40 23.87 33.33
N ILE A 71 -16.44 23.40 34.57
CA ILE A 71 -15.21 23.07 35.33
C ILE A 71 -14.54 21.85 34.71
N ILE A 72 -15.30 20.78 34.42
CA ILE A 72 -14.79 19.56 33.77
C ILE A 72 -14.13 19.88 32.40
N ILE A 73 -14.74 20.78 31.62
CA ILE A 73 -14.19 21.24 30.33
C ILE A 73 -12.85 21.99 30.53
N LYS A 74 -12.76 22.86 31.54
CA LYS A 74 -11.51 23.57 31.87
C LYS A 74 -10.40 22.64 32.34
N GLU A 75 -10.76 21.53 32.98
CA GLU A 75 -9.84 20.46 33.36
C GLU A 75 -9.50 19.51 32.18
N GLU A 76 -9.93 19.83 30.96
CA GLU A 76 -9.73 19.02 29.74
C GLU A 76 -10.28 17.58 29.83
N ARG A 77 -11.22 17.35 30.75
CA ARG A 77 -11.91 16.06 30.93
C ARG A 77 -13.08 15.93 29.96
N TYR A 78 -12.82 16.14 28.68
CA TYR A 78 -13.85 16.29 27.65
C TYR A 78 -14.77 15.07 27.49
N ALA A 79 -14.24 13.85 27.63
CA ALA A 79 -15.04 12.62 27.53
C ALA A 79 -16.13 12.56 28.63
N GLU A 80 -15.79 13.00 29.84
CA GLU A 80 -16.72 13.10 30.96
C GLU A 80 -17.73 14.24 30.76
N ALA A 81 -17.27 15.40 30.30
CA ALA A 81 -18.14 16.52 29.96
C ALA A 81 -19.20 16.11 28.92
N ILE A 82 -18.80 15.43 27.85
CA ILE A 82 -19.72 14.92 26.80
C ILE A 82 -20.74 13.95 27.40
N LYS A 83 -20.31 13.03 28.26
CA LYS A 83 -21.21 12.06 28.91
C LYS A 83 -22.28 12.76 29.74
N THR A 84 -21.87 13.71 30.59
CA THR A 84 -22.79 14.49 31.44
C THR A 84 -23.74 15.35 30.60
N LEU A 85 -23.22 16.04 29.58
CA LEU A 85 -24.03 16.89 28.70
C LEU A 85 -25.07 16.10 27.89
N LYS A 86 -24.73 14.90 27.42
CA LYS A 86 -25.69 14.02 26.73
C LYS A 86 -26.85 13.63 27.64
N SER A 87 -26.57 13.27 28.90
CA SER A 87 -27.61 12.96 29.88
C SER A 87 -28.50 14.18 30.18
N LEU A 88 -27.93 15.39 30.28
CA LEU A 88 -28.73 16.61 30.44
C LEU A 88 -29.60 16.91 29.21
N LEU A 89 -29.12 16.58 28.00
CA LEU A 89 -29.85 16.80 26.77
C LEU A 89 -31.09 15.88 26.65
N GLU A 90 -31.06 14.68 27.23
CA GLU A 90 -32.22 13.77 27.27
C GLU A 90 -33.41 14.40 28.02
N GLY A 91 -33.14 15.08 29.14
CA GLY A 91 -34.14 15.82 29.92
C GLY A 91 -34.47 17.21 29.36
N SER A 92 -33.70 17.72 28.39
CA SER A 92 -33.89 19.05 27.82
C SER A 92 -33.45 19.13 26.34
N PRO A 93 -34.17 18.46 25.42
CA PRO A 93 -33.71 18.25 24.03
C PRO A 93 -33.50 19.54 23.22
N ASN A 94 -34.16 20.62 23.62
CA ASN A 94 -34.14 21.91 22.92
C ASN A 94 -33.17 22.93 23.53
N ASN A 95 -32.43 22.58 24.58
CA ASN A 95 -31.51 23.50 25.24
C ASN A 95 -30.28 23.79 24.34
N SER A 96 -30.22 24.99 23.77
CA SER A 96 -29.15 25.42 22.86
C SER A 96 -27.78 25.49 23.54
N LYS A 97 -27.73 25.82 24.84
CA LYS A 97 -26.51 25.92 25.63
C LYS A 97 -25.88 24.56 25.90
N ILE A 98 -26.69 23.53 26.14
CA ILE A 98 -26.21 22.15 26.25
C ILE A 98 -25.62 21.71 24.89
N LYS A 99 -26.33 21.97 23.79
CA LYS A 99 -25.85 21.64 22.43
C LYS A 99 -24.52 22.31 22.11
N SER A 100 -24.34 23.60 22.42
CA SER A 100 -23.08 24.30 22.17
C SER A 100 -21.93 23.72 22.99
N LEU A 101 -22.16 23.38 24.27
CA LEU A 101 -21.13 22.78 25.12
C LEU A 101 -20.74 21.36 24.67
N ILE A 102 -21.67 20.60 24.09
CA ILE A 102 -21.36 19.28 23.50
C ILE A 102 -20.40 19.46 22.33
N ILE A 103 -20.67 20.42 21.44
CA ILE A 103 -19.82 20.72 20.28
C ILE A 103 -18.43 21.16 20.76
N GLU A 104 -18.34 22.11 21.70
CA GLU A 104 -17.08 22.56 22.30
C GLU A 104 -16.29 21.40 22.90
N SER A 105 -16.96 20.53 23.66
CA SER A 105 -16.31 19.37 24.29
C SER A 105 -15.86 18.33 23.26
N GLN A 106 -16.61 18.11 22.18
CA GLN A 106 -16.24 17.21 21.09
C GLN A 106 -15.01 17.74 20.33
N GLU A 107 -14.96 19.04 20.06
CA GLU A 107 -13.79 19.68 19.44
C GLU A 107 -12.56 19.61 20.34
N GLY A 108 -12.73 19.89 21.64
CA GLY A 108 -11.67 19.75 22.65
C GLY A 108 -11.14 18.32 22.72
N TYR A 109 -12.03 17.34 22.81
CA TYR A 109 -11.67 15.92 22.83
C TYR A 109 -10.90 15.51 21.56
N LYS A 110 -11.38 15.93 20.38
CA LYS A 110 -10.70 15.65 19.11
C LYS A 110 -9.29 16.22 19.09
N LYS A 111 -9.11 17.49 19.49
CA LYS A 111 -7.79 18.14 19.57
C LYS A 111 -6.86 17.42 20.53
N GLN A 112 -7.35 17.03 21.71
CA GLN A 112 -6.59 16.29 22.70
C GLN A 112 -6.10 14.94 22.16
N VAL A 113 -6.98 14.18 21.50
CA VAL A 113 -6.63 12.92 20.84
C VAL A 113 -5.60 13.14 19.72
N ASP A 114 -5.79 14.15 18.88
CA ASP A 114 -4.87 14.49 17.80
C ASP A 114 -3.48 14.87 18.34
N GLU A 115 -3.41 15.63 19.43
CA GLU A 115 -2.15 15.98 20.08
C GLU A 115 -1.45 14.78 20.71
N GLN A 116 -2.20 13.91 21.39
CA GLN A 116 -1.66 12.67 21.95
C GLN A 116 -1.11 11.77 20.84
N ASN A 117 -1.83 11.63 19.73
CA ASN A 117 -1.40 10.87 18.55
C ASN A 117 -0.13 11.48 17.94
N LYS A 118 -0.07 12.80 17.76
CA LYS A 118 1.13 13.49 17.25
C LYS A 118 2.34 13.26 18.16
N LYS A 119 2.18 13.40 19.48
CA LYS A 119 3.25 13.15 20.47
C LYS A 119 3.71 11.70 20.40
N PHE A 120 2.76 10.76 20.41
CA PHE A 120 3.04 9.34 20.31
C PHE A 120 3.85 9.01 19.04
N ILE A 121 3.38 9.44 17.87
CA ILE A 121 4.08 9.18 16.60
C ILE A 121 5.45 9.82 16.58
N LYS A 122 5.57 11.10 16.98
CA LYS A 122 6.86 11.80 17.04
C LYS A 122 7.89 11.05 17.90
N THR A 123 7.49 10.60 19.10
CA THR A 123 8.39 9.81 19.97
C THR A 123 8.79 8.48 19.35
N LYS A 124 7.91 7.83 18.58
CA LYS A 124 8.25 6.59 17.86
C LYS A 124 9.17 6.88 16.68
N GLU A 125 8.92 7.94 15.91
CA GLU A 125 9.78 8.38 14.80
C GLU A 125 11.21 8.65 15.27
N GLU A 126 11.39 9.42 16.35
CA GLU A 126 12.72 9.71 16.90
C GLU A 126 13.50 8.43 17.25
N LYS A 127 12.83 7.44 17.84
CA LYS A 127 13.45 6.14 18.15
C LYS A 127 13.78 5.37 16.87
N LEU A 128 12.86 5.31 15.92
CA LEU A 128 13.05 4.58 14.67
C LEU A 128 14.11 5.23 13.78
N ASP A 129 14.26 6.55 13.80
CA ASP A 129 15.36 7.24 13.10
C ASP A 129 16.71 6.87 13.71
N GLN A 130 16.83 6.80 15.04
CA GLN A 130 18.05 6.35 15.71
C GLN A 130 18.37 4.88 15.38
N VAL A 131 17.36 4.01 15.36
CA VAL A 131 17.53 2.60 14.98
C VAL A 131 17.98 2.50 13.52
N LEU A 132 17.31 3.21 12.61
CA LEU A 132 17.67 3.23 11.19
C LEU A 132 19.10 3.72 10.97
N GLU A 133 19.56 4.70 11.75
CA GLU A 133 20.91 5.24 11.65
C GLU A 133 21.96 4.27 12.17
N LYS A 134 21.81 3.79 13.41
CA LYS A 134 22.83 3.05 14.16
C LYS A 134 22.77 1.54 13.93
N ASN A 135 21.57 0.97 13.93
CA ASN A 135 21.34 -0.48 13.89
C ASN A 135 20.20 -0.82 12.90
N PRO A 136 20.36 -0.55 11.60
CA PRO A 136 19.29 -0.72 10.62
C PRO A 136 18.74 -2.16 10.55
N GLU A 137 19.54 -3.17 10.88
CA GLU A 137 19.12 -4.58 10.86
C GLU A 137 18.07 -4.92 11.94
N THR A 138 17.97 -4.12 13.02
CA THR A 138 16.96 -4.34 14.07
C THR A 138 15.68 -3.55 13.81
N LEU A 139 15.60 -2.76 12.73
CA LEU A 139 14.44 -1.92 12.45
C LEU A 139 13.17 -2.73 12.19
N ILE A 140 13.26 -3.85 11.45
CA ILE A 140 12.09 -4.69 11.16
C ILE A 140 11.52 -5.36 12.42
N PRO A 141 12.35 -5.98 13.30
CA PRO A 141 11.89 -6.44 14.61
C PRO A 141 11.21 -5.34 15.45
N GLU A 142 11.79 -4.14 15.51
CA GLU A 142 11.21 -3.02 16.27
C GLU A 142 9.85 -2.57 15.70
N LEU A 143 9.72 -2.48 14.38
CA LEU A 143 8.45 -2.18 13.72
C LEU A 143 7.38 -3.23 14.03
N LEU A 144 7.76 -4.52 14.03
CA LEU A 144 6.85 -5.60 14.38
C LEU A 144 6.33 -5.48 15.82
N ILE A 145 7.21 -5.15 16.78
CA ILE A 145 6.83 -4.93 18.18
C ILE A 145 5.86 -3.75 18.30
N ILE A 146 6.09 -2.65 17.56
CA ILE A 146 5.17 -1.50 17.57
C ILE A 146 3.80 -1.88 17.00
N GLU A 147 3.76 -2.64 15.90
CA GLU A 147 2.54 -3.12 15.26
C GLU A 147 1.74 -4.07 16.16
N GLN A 148 2.42 -5.03 16.81
CA GLN A 148 1.80 -5.99 17.74
C GLN A 148 1.17 -5.30 18.95
N ASN A 149 1.82 -4.26 19.47
CA ASN A 149 1.31 -3.49 20.60
C ASN A 149 0.18 -2.52 20.21
N ASN A 150 -0.06 -2.30 18.91
CA ASN A 150 -1.06 -1.35 18.41
C ASN A 150 -1.86 -1.94 17.23
N PRO A 151 -2.54 -3.09 17.44
CA PRO A 151 -3.21 -3.80 16.36
C PRO A 151 -4.32 -2.94 15.75
N GLY A 152 -4.35 -2.86 14.41
CA GLY A 152 -5.36 -2.09 13.67
C GLY A 152 -5.20 -0.57 13.72
N ASN A 153 -4.17 -0.04 14.40
CA ASN A 153 -3.92 1.40 14.41
C ASN A 153 -3.32 1.86 13.08
N LYS A 154 -4.11 2.61 12.31
CA LYS A 154 -3.70 3.13 10.99
C LYS A 154 -2.44 4.01 11.05
N LEU A 155 -2.29 4.85 12.08
CA LEU A 155 -1.10 5.71 12.22
C LEU A 155 0.17 4.87 12.40
N VAL A 156 0.07 3.75 13.10
CA VAL A 156 1.19 2.81 13.27
C VAL A 156 1.49 2.06 11.97
N GLN A 157 0.47 1.66 11.22
CA GLN A 157 0.64 1.03 9.90
C GLN A 157 1.33 1.99 8.91
N ASP A 158 0.91 3.24 8.89
CA ASP A 158 1.49 4.29 8.05
C ASP A 158 2.95 4.57 8.45
N LEU A 159 3.22 4.69 9.77
CA LEU A 159 4.56 4.84 10.32
C LEU A 159 5.46 3.66 9.92
N SER A 160 4.96 2.43 10.07
CA SER A 160 5.72 1.23 9.76
C SER A 160 6.06 1.12 8.27
N THR A 161 5.10 1.43 7.39
CA THR A 161 5.33 1.51 5.95
C THR A 161 6.40 2.54 5.61
N LYS A 162 6.30 3.74 6.18
CA LYS A 162 7.29 4.82 6.00
C LYS A 162 8.71 4.38 6.38
N TYR A 163 8.89 3.66 7.49
CA TYR A 163 10.23 3.23 7.92
C TYR A 163 10.75 2.01 7.17
N ARG A 164 9.88 1.11 6.71
CA ARG A 164 10.25 0.06 5.75
C ARG A 164 10.78 0.66 4.45
N ASP A 165 10.11 1.70 3.93
CA ASP A 165 10.56 2.43 2.74
C ASP A 165 11.89 3.14 2.97
N LYS A 166 12.05 3.85 4.10
CA LYS A 166 13.34 4.46 4.47
C LYS A 166 14.48 3.43 4.55
N LEU A 167 14.21 2.23 5.08
CA LEU A 167 15.21 1.15 5.16
C LEU A 167 15.61 0.66 3.78
N ILE A 168 14.63 0.44 2.89
CA ILE A 168 14.85 0.06 1.50
C ILE A 168 15.72 1.11 0.81
N SER A 169 15.35 2.40 0.87
CA SER A 169 16.14 3.46 0.24
C SER A 169 17.56 3.55 0.82
N LYS A 170 17.75 3.29 2.12
CA LYS A 170 19.10 3.23 2.72
C LYS A 170 19.91 2.05 2.17
N LYS A 171 19.33 0.85 2.09
CA LYS A 171 20.01 -0.33 1.54
C LYS A 171 20.32 -0.17 0.04
N ILE A 172 19.42 0.42 -0.74
CA ILE A 172 19.65 0.79 -2.16
C ILE A 172 20.86 1.73 -2.28
N LYS A 173 20.89 2.81 -1.48
CA LYS A 173 22.01 3.78 -1.49
C LYS A 173 23.35 3.14 -1.14
N LEU A 174 23.38 2.23 -0.16
CA LEU A 174 24.59 1.50 0.22
C LEU A 174 25.07 0.56 -0.89
N GLN A 175 24.15 0.02 -1.68
CA GLN A 175 24.43 -0.89 -2.79
C GLN A 175 24.51 -0.18 -4.14
N LYS A 176 24.67 1.15 -4.17
CA LYS A 176 24.72 1.94 -5.41
C LYS A 176 25.72 1.39 -6.44
N ASN A 177 26.93 1.03 -6.00
CA ASN A 177 27.96 0.48 -6.88
C ASN A 177 27.55 -0.87 -7.51
N LEU A 178 26.76 -1.68 -6.79
CA LEU A 178 26.23 -2.93 -7.32
C LEU A 178 25.16 -2.63 -8.38
N LEU A 179 24.28 -1.66 -8.12
CA LEU A 179 23.20 -1.26 -9.03
C LEU A 179 23.69 -0.57 -10.31
N GLU A 180 24.86 0.05 -10.25
CA GLU A 180 25.54 0.64 -11.43
C GLU A 180 26.41 -0.38 -12.18
N SER A 181 26.49 -1.64 -11.71
CA SER A 181 27.24 -2.70 -12.38
C SER A 181 26.35 -3.57 -13.27
N GLU A 182 26.96 -4.35 -14.17
CA GLU A 182 26.29 -5.35 -15.01
C GLU A 182 26.07 -6.68 -14.26
N LYS A 183 26.21 -6.71 -12.93
CA LYS A 183 26.02 -7.93 -12.13
C LYS A 183 24.54 -8.19 -11.85
N TYR A 184 23.75 -8.36 -12.91
CA TYR A 184 22.28 -8.45 -12.86
C TYR A 184 21.75 -9.55 -11.93
N GLU A 185 22.44 -10.69 -11.82
CA GLU A 185 22.03 -11.76 -10.89
C GLU A 185 22.12 -11.31 -9.43
N LEU A 186 23.20 -10.60 -9.07
CA LEU A 186 23.37 -10.06 -7.72
C LEU A 186 22.38 -8.93 -7.44
N ILE A 187 22.08 -8.10 -8.44
CA ILE A 187 21.06 -7.06 -8.33
C ILE A 187 19.68 -7.68 -8.09
N GLU A 188 19.29 -8.72 -8.84
CA GLU A 188 18.01 -9.41 -8.65
C GLU A 188 17.89 -10.03 -7.25
N ASN A 189 18.97 -10.63 -6.74
CA ASN A 189 18.99 -11.15 -5.37
C ASN A 189 18.76 -10.05 -4.33
N LEU A 190 19.43 -8.90 -4.47
CA LEU A 190 19.20 -7.74 -3.63
C LEU A 190 17.73 -7.27 -3.70
N LEU A 191 17.16 -7.14 -4.91
CA LEU A 191 15.77 -6.70 -5.08
C LEU A 191 14.77 -7.67 -4.43
N ASN A 192 15.00 -8.98 -4.54
CA ASN A 192 14.20 -10.01 -3.88
C ASN A 192 14.27 -9.92 -2.34
N GLU A 193 15.44 -9.59 -1.78
CA GLU A 193 15.59 -9.37 -0.34
C GLU A 193 14.83 -8.12 0.13
N LEU A 194 14.94 -7.03 -0.62
CA LEU A 194 14.25 -5.77 -0.29
C LEU A 194 12.73 -5.88 -0.44
N GLU A 195 12.25 -6.68 -1.39
CA GLU A 195 10.81 -6.91 -1.59
C GLU A 195 10.15 -7.58 -0.37
N LYS A 196 10.88 -8.43 0.36
CA LYS A 196 10.39 -9.02 1.62
C LYS A 196 10.13 -7.98 2.71
N ILE A 197 10.78 -6.80 2.62
CA ILE A 197 10.59 -5.70 3.57
C ILE A 197 9.29 -4.96 3.26
N ASN A 198 9.07 -4.57 2.00
CA ASN A 198 7.82 -3.96 1.55
C ASN A 198 7.57 -4.27 0.06
N PRO A 199 6.64 -5.22 -0.25
CA PRO A 199 6.33 -5.59 -1.63
C PRO A 199 5.69 -4.50 -2.48
N LYS A 200 5.09 -3.48 -1.85
CA LYS A 200 4.40 -2.38 -2.53
C LYS A 200 5.28 -1.13 -2.69
N ASN A 201 6.57 -1.23 -2.42
CA ASN A 201 7.49 -0.10 -2.52
C ASN A 201 7.69 0.31 -4.00
N GLN A 202 7.40 1.57 -4.31
CA GLN A 202 7.46 2.10 -5.69
C GLN A 202 8.91 2.26 -6.22
N GLU A 203 9.87 2.54 -5.34
CA GLU A 203 11.30 2.65 -5.71
C GLU A 203 11.82 1.28 -6.20
N LEU A 204 11.47 0.19 -5.50
CA LEU A 204 11.83 -1.17 -5.91
C LEU A 204 11.21 -1.58 -7.25
N GLN A 205 9.95 -1.23 -7.50
CA GLN A 205 9.29 -1.53 -8.77
C GLN A 205 9.99 -0.81 -9.92
N SER A 206 10.28 0.47 -9.74
CA SER A 206 10.98 1.28 -10.75
C SER A 206 12.40 0.74 -11.02
N LEU A 207 13.10 0.31 -9.97
CA LEU A 207 14.44 -0.27 -10.09
C LEU A 207 14.42 -1.65 -10.77
N ARG A 208 13.41 -2.49 -10.50
CA ARG A 208 13.20 -3.75 -11.23
C ARG A 208 12.99 -3.51 -12.72
N ASP A 209 12.14 -2.56 -13.08
CA ASP A 209 11.88 -2.23 -14.48
C ASP A 209 13.16 -1.74 -15.19
N TYR A 210 13.93 -0.87 -14.53
CA TYR A 210 15.23 -0.40 -15.02
C TYR A 210 16.22 -1.56 -15.25
N VAL A 211 16.39 -2.43 -14.26
CA VAL A 211 17.27 -3.61 -14.31
C VAL A 211 16.87 -4.55 -15.44
N ARG A 212 15.57 -4.80 -15.60
CA ARG A 212 15.03 -5.66 -16.67
C ARG A 212 15.33 -5.09 -18.05
N ILE A 213 15.15 -3.78 -18.24
CA ILE A 213 15.41 -3.10 -19.51
C ILE A 213 16.90 -3.18 -19.86
N ASN A 214 17.79 -2.83 -18.92
CA ASN A 214 19.23 -2.82 -19.17
C ASN A 214 19.80 -4.21 -19.44
N ARG A 215 19.37 -5.23 -18.67
CA ARG A 215 19.76 -6.62 -18.93
C ARG A 215 19.34 -7.08 -20.32
N HIS A 216 18.15 -6.66 -20.77
CA HIS A 216 17.70 -6.99 -22.12
C HIS A 216 18.52 -6.26 -23.19
N SER A 217 18.88 -5.00 -22.96
CA SER A 217 19.73 -4.21 -23.86
C SER A 217 21.11 -4.84 -24.02
N GLU A 218 21.77 -5.21 -22.92
CA GLU A 218 23.08 -5.89 -22.94
C GLU A 218 23.01 -7.21 -23.71
N GLN A 219 21.98 -8.03 -23.47
CA GLN A 219 21.76 -9.26 -24.23
C GLN A 219 21.56 -9.03 -25.73
N ILE A 220 21.05 -7.87 -26.13
CA ILE A 220 20.94 -7.51 -27.55
C ILE A 220 22.31 -7.10 -28.07
N GLU A 221 23.04 -6.24 -27.36
CA GLU A 221 24.38 -5.80 -27.73
C GLU A 221 25.34 -6.99 -27.88
N GLU A 222 25.38 -7.92 -26.92
CA GLU A 222 26.21 -9.13 -27.00
C GLU A 222 25.89 -9.99 -28.24
N LYS A 223 24.60 -10.10 -28.59
CA LYS A 223 24.17 -10.82 -29.79
C LYS A 223 24.64 -10.11 -31.05
N GLU A 224 24.48 -8.79 -31.13
CA GLU A 224 24.93 -7.98 -32.27
C GLU A 224 26.46 -8.07 -32.44
N ASP A 225 27.20 -8.00 -31.34
CA ASP A 225 28.67 -8.10 -31.31
C ASP A 225 29.15 -9.49 -31.76
N TYR A 226 28.51 -10.55 -31.26
CA TYR A 226 28.78 -11.92 -31.69
C TYR A 226 28.52 -12.10 -33.18
N VAL A 227 27.37 -11.62 -33.67
CA VAL A 227 27.01 -11.68 -35.10
C VAL A 227 28.07 -10.95 -35.92
N TYR A 228 28.43 -9.72 -35.56
CA TYR A 228 29.43 -8.92 -36.27
C TYR A 228 30.80 -9.60 -36.39
N ARG A 229 31.34 -10.14 -35.28
CA ARG A 229 32.64 -10.85 -35.28
C ARG A 229 32.57 -12.12 -36.13
N SER A 230 31.46 -12.85 -36.04
CA SER A 230 31.23 -14.07 -36.80
C SER A 230 31.07 -13.78 -38.30
N GLU A 231 30.42 -12.68 -38.70
CA GLU A 231 30.33 -12.25 -40.11
C GLU A 231 31.72 -11.95 -40.71
N LYS A 232 32.60 -11.32 -39.94
CA LYS A 232 34.00 -11.08 -40.35
C LYS A 232 34.73 -12.40 -40.56
N GLN A 233 34.64 -13.33 -39.60
CA GLN A 233 35.25 -14.65 -39.70
C GLN A 233 34.72 -15.43 -40.92
N LEU A 234 33.40 -15.40 -41.14
CA LEU A 234 32.74 -16.03 -42.27
C LEU A 234 33.32 -15.51 -43.60
N THR A 235 33.42 -14.19 -43.74
CA THR A 235 33.97 -13.55 -44.95
C THR A 235 35.41 -14.01 -45.22
N THR A 236 36.26 -14.05 -44.19
CA THR A 236 37.64 -14.56 -44.31
C THR A 236 37.67 -16.04 -44.73
N LEU A 237 36.83 -16.89 -44.15
CA LEU A 237 36.78 -18.32 -44.51
C LEU A 237 36.36 -18.53 -45.97
N ILE A 238 35.42 -17.72 -46.46
CA ILE A 238 34.99 -17.74 -47.87
C ILE A 238 36.14 -17.32 -48.79
N GLN A 239 36.88 -16.26 -48.44
CA GLN A 239 38.05 -15.80 -49.21
C GLN A 239 39.15 -16.88 -49.27
N LEU A 240 39.38 -17.59 -48.17
CA LEU A 240 40.32 -18.71 -48.09
C LEU A 240 39.79 -20.02 -48.71
N LYS A 241 38.59 -20.02 -49.32
CA LYS A 241 37.93 -21.19 -49.91
C LYS A 241 37.74 -22.37 -48.93
N LYS A 242 37.63 -22.08 -47.63
CA LYS A 242 37.35 -23.05 -46.55
C LYS A 242 35.84 -23.15 -46.34
N TYR A 243 35.12 -23.64 -47.36
CA TYR A 243 33.67 -23.53 -47.41
C TYR A 243 32.95 -24.42 -46.39
N ASP A 244 33.51 -25.57 -46.03
CA ASP A 244 33.02 -26.44 -44.96
C ASP A 244 32.92 -25.72 -43.60
N LYS A 245 33.97 -24.94 -43.26
CA LYS A 245 34.00 -24.13 -42.03
C LYS A 245 33.12 -22.89 -42.15
N ALA A 246 33.06 -22.28 -43.33
CA ALA A 246 32.18 -21.14 -43.58
C ALA A 246 30.69 -21.50 -43.39
N ILE A 247 30.26 -22.69 -43.84
CA ILE A 247 28.88 -23.18 -43.63
C ILE A 247 28.55 -23.27 -42.13
N LYS A 248 29.45 -23.84 -41.33
CA LYS A 248 29.26 -23.94 -39.87
C LYS A 248 29.10 -22.58 -39.21
N VAL A 249 30.00 -21.63 -39.50
CA VAL A 249 29.92 -20.27 -38.94
C VAL A 249 28.63 -19.56 -39.37
N ALA A 250 28.20 -19.72 -40.63
CA ALA A 250 26.94 -19.15 -41.09
C ALA A 250 25.71 -19.75 -40.37
N GLN A 251 25.72 -21.05 -40.06
CA GLN A 251 24.67 -21.69 -39.28
C GLN A 251 24.67 -21.22 -37.81
N GLU A 252 25.84 -21.05 -37.21
CA GLU A 252 25.99 -20.51 -35.86
C GLU A 252 25.42 -19.08 -35.77
N ILE A 253 25.74 -18.20 -36.73
CA ILE A 253 25.16 -16.85 -36.80
C ILE A 253 23.63 -16.91 -36.88
N LEU A 254 23.08 -17.78 -37.73
CA LEU A 254 21.62 -17.92 -37.90
C LEU A 254 20.91 -18.56 -36.71
N SER A 255 21.64 -19.25 -35.83
CA SER A 255 21.09 -19.74 -34.56
C SER A 255 20.89 -18.59 -33.54
N VAL A 256 21.70 -17.54 -33.63
CA VAL A 256 21.62 -16.34 -32.77
C VAL A 256 20.69 -15.28 -33.36
N ASP A 257 20.83 -14.99 -34.66
CA ASP A 257 19.93 -14.11 -35.42
C ASP A 257 19.28 -14.88 -36.59
N THR A 258 18.15 -15.50 -36.27
CA THR A 258 17.34 -16.27 -37.24
C THR A 258 16.77 -15.43 -38.37
N LYS A 259 16.77 -14.09 -38.25
CA LYS A 259 16.20 -13.17 -39.25
C LYS A 259 17.25 -12.54 -40.16
N ASN A 260 18.55 -12.82 -39.97
CA ASN A 260 19.62 -12.29 -40.82
C ASN A 260 19.52 -12.78 -42.28
N THR A 261 18.87 -11.99 -43.13
CA THR A 261 18.62 -12.32 -44.55
C THR A 261 19.90 -12.36 -45.38
N ARG A 262 20.88 -11.52 -45.01
CA ARG A 262 22.20 -11.46 -45.65
C ARG A 262 22.94 -12.79 -45.47
N ILE A 263 23.00 -13.30 -44.24
CA ILE A 263 23.69 -14.56 -43.93
C ILE A 263 22.97 -15.76 -44.53
N LYS A 264 21.62 -15.76 -44.56
CA LYS A 264 20.85 -16.79 -45.31
C LYS A 264 21.23 -16.84 -46.79
N SER A 265 21.38 -15.68 -47.42
CA SER A 265 21.73 -15.59 -48.83
C SER A 265 23.18 -16.02 -49.06
N LEU A 266 24.09 -15.60 -48.17
CA LEU A 266 25.50 -15.98 -48.23
C LEU A 266 25.70 -17.49 -48.00
N LEU A 267 24.97 -18.10 -47.06
CA LEU A 267 25.02 -19.53 -46.80
C LEU A 267 24.71 -20.33 -48.07
N LYS A 268 23.65 -19.99 -48.81
CA LYS A 268 23.31 -20.64 -50.09
C LYS A 268 24.46 -20.57 -51.10
N VAL A 269 25.10 -19.41 -51.23
CA VAL A 269 26.24 -19.21 -52.13
C VAL A 269 27.46 -20.04 -51.69
N VAL A 270 27.71 -20.14 -50.40
CA VAL A 270 28.82 -20.93 -49.85
C VAL A 270 28.56 -22.43 -50.03
N GLU A 271 27.33 -22.90 -49.80
CA GLU A 271 26.92 -24.29 -50.03
C GLU A 271 27.09 -24.68 -51.50
N GLU A 272 26.69 -23.82 -52.43
CA GLU A 272 26.89 -24.05 -53.86
C GLU A 272 28.39 -24.11 -54.21
N LYS A 273 29.21 -23.19 -53.69
CA LYS A 273 30.67 -23.22 -53.91
C LYS A 273 31.33 -24.45 -53.31
N TYR A 274 30.88 -24.88 -52.13
CA TYR A 274 31.36 -26.11 -51.49
C TYR A 274 31.03 -27.33 -52.35
N TYR A 275 29.80 -27.43 -52.85
CA TYR A 275 29.36 -28.51 -53.73
C TYR A 275 30.19 -28.56 -55.03
N GLN A 276 30.46 -27.42 -55.66
CA GLN A 276 31.32 -27.39 -56.85
C GLN A 276 32.76 -27.79 -56.53
N GLN A 277 33.30 -27.37 -55.38
CA GLN A 277 34.65 -27.74 -54.95
C GLN A 277 34.77 -29.26 -54.69
N THR A 278 33.81 -29.87 -54.02
CA THR A 278 33.81 -31.32 -53.77
C THR A 278 33.58 -32.10 -55.05
N LYS A 279 32.65 -31.66 -55.91
CA LYS A 279 32.45 -32.26 -57.25
C LYS A 279 33.74 -32.25 -58.07
N ASN A 280 34.43 -31.11 -58.15
CA ASN A 280 35.67 -31.00 -58.91
C ASN A 280 36.76 -31.92 -58.33
N LYS A 281 36.91 -31.99 -57.00
CA LYS A 281 37.85 -32.94 -56.38
C LYS A 281 37.55 -34.40 -56.73
N VAL A 282 36.27 -34.78 -56.76
CA VAL A 282 35.88 -36.14 -57.15
C VAL A 282 36.19 -36.40 -58.62
N ILE A 283 35.94 -35.42 -59.50
CA ILE A 283 36.30 -35.51 -60.93
C ILE A 283 37.82 -35.66 -61.09
N ASP A 284 38.62 -34.85 -60.40
CA ASP A 284 40.08 -34.92 -60.43
C ASP A 284 40.57 -36.31 -59.96
N GLN A 285 40.00 -36.83 -58.86
CA GLN A 285 40.29 -38.18 -58.38
C GLN A 285 39.91 -39.28 -59.38
N MET A 286 38.79 -39.13 -60.09
CA MET A 286 38.36 -40.07 -61.13
C MET A 286 39.31 -40.03 -62.34
N ILE A 287 39.75 -38.84 -62.76
CA ILE A 287 40.73 -38.66 -63.84
C ILE A 287 42.07 -39.29 -63.44
N ASP A 288 42.55 -39.03 -62.23
CA ASP A 288 43.78 -39.62 -61.69
C ASP A 288 43.71 -41.14 -61.64
N TYR A 289 42.58 -41.68 -61.17
CA TYR A 289 42.33 -43.11 -61.14
C TYR A 289 42.33 -43.72 -62.55
N GLN A 290 41.64 -43.10 -63.51
CA GLN A 290 41.61 -43.54 -64.91
C GLN A 290 43.00 -43.51 -65.55
N ASN A 291 43.80 -42.48 -65.27
CA ASN A 291 45.18 -42.38 -65.72
C ASN A 291 46.05 -43.50 -65.13
N SER A 292 45.87 -43.81 -63.84
CA SER A 292 46.59 -44.91 -63.18
C SER A 292 46.22 -46.28 -63.76
N LEU A 293 44.93 -46.52 -64.05
CA LEU A 293 44.44 -47.74 -64.71
C LEU A 293 45.01 -47.89 -66.12
N SER A 294 45.06 -46.80 -66.90
CA SER A 294 45.67 -46.79 -68.23
C SER A 294 47.16 -47.17 -68.20
N ILE A 295 47.90 -46.67 -67.21
CA ILE A 295 49.31 -47.03 -67.01
C ILE A 295 49.46 -48.51 -66.63
N LEU A 296 48.64 -49.01 -65.70
CA LEU A 296 48.64 -50.42 -65.29
C LEU A 296 48.26 -51.37 -66.44
N ALA A 297 47.27 -51.01 -67.24
CA ALA A 297 46.85 -51.77 -68.42
C ALA A 297 47.94 -51.86 -69.49
N LYS A 298 48.76 -50.81 -69.65
CA LYS A 298 49.94 -50.82 -70.54
C LYS A 298 51.08 -51.69 -70.01
N GLN A 299 51.23 -51.80 -68.68
CA GLN A 299 52.30 -52.58 -68.06
C GLN A 299 51.95 -54.08 -67.96
N ASN A 300 50.68 -54.45 -67.81
CA ASN A 300 50.20 -55.84 -67.67
C ASN A 300 49.07 -56.19 -68.67
N PRO A 301 49.34 -56.20 -69.99
CA PRO A 301 48.30 -56.36 -71.00
C PRO A 301 47.58 -57.72 -70.98
N LYS A 302 48.19 -58.76 -70.40
CA LYS A 302 47.60 -60.12 -70.34
C LYS A 302 46.55 -60.28 -69.23
N GLU A 303 46.60 -59.46 -68.17
CA GLU A 303 45.62 -59.54 -67.06
C GLU A 303 44.32 -58.79 -67.37
N PHE A 304 44.38 -57.75 -68.22
CA PHE A 304 43.22 -56.93 -68.60
C PHE A 304 42.44 -57.45 -69.82
N GLN A 305 42.82 -58.61 -70.39
CA GLN A 305 42.15 -59.23 -71.56
C GLN A 305 41.10 -60.31 -71.21
N LYS A 306 40.81 -60.54 -69.91
CA LYS A 306 39.89 -61.60 -69.45
C LYS A 306 38.61 -61.13 -68.76
N ILE A 307 38.23 -59.85 -68.92
CA ILE A 307 36.95 -59.30 -68.48
C ILE A 307 36.19 -58.81 -69.71
#